data_AF-A0A382RWK2-F1
#
_entry.id   AF-A0A382RWK2-F1
#
_cell.length_a   1.000
_cell.length_b   1.000
_cell.length_c   1.000
_cell.angle_alpha   90.00
_cell.angle_beta   90.00
_cell.angle_gamma   90.00
#
_symmetry.space_group_name_H-M   'P 1'
#
loop_
_entity.id
_entity.type
_entity.pdbx_description
1 polymer ?
#
loop_
_entity_poly.entity_id
_entity_poly.type
_entity_poly.pdbx_seq_one_letter_code
_entity_poly.pdbx_strand_id
1 'polypeptide(L)'
;PMSNPIARINGEFPATGRFALSAIAAVAMTTQAVEFENDVIEGNLDTTLSYGASLRTSDADPGNIGMANGGTRYSVNGDDANLNYDSGLFSNVAKGTHDLEVDFKKLQDVSLFLRGTYFVDFENIRGDSPLSDKAKREVGRDMELLDAYISYDLPTSIPMNIRLGNQVLSWGESTFIQNGINVINPIDVTKFRIPGSELREALRPVPLLSVSLQATDNLTLEGFYQFKQEEMEIDPAGSYFSTKDFVGPGGQYAMLGFGSTGQPNMESFMDNPLYGLLEGEPARVPTVSNPRFNPALPPSAANAPFLPSGAAAIPRG
;
A
#
# COMPACT_ATOMS: atom_id res chain seq x y z
N PRO A 1 -30.48 1.25 -60.21
CA PRO A 1 -31.49 1.58 -59.18
C PRO A 1 -31.65 0.40 -58.19
N MET A 2 -30.80 0.33 -57.17
CA MET A 2 -31.03 -0.52 -56.00
C MET A 2 -30.39 0.18 -54.80
N SER A 3 -31.25 0.81 -53.99
CA SER A 3 -30.94 1.44 -52.72
C SER A 3 -31.00 0.39 -51.61
N ASN A 4 -29.88 0.13 -50.92
CA ASN A 4 -29.89 -0.65 -49.68
C ASN A 4 -30.22 0.28 -48.49
N PRO A 5 -31.12 -0.10 -47.58
CA PRO A 5 -31.46 0.70 -46.42
C PRO A 5 -30.34 0.63 -45.36
N ILE A 6 -30.04 1.79 -44.78
CA ILE A 6 -29.12 1.97 -43.65
C ILE A 6 -29.76 1.35 -42.41
N ALA A 7 -29.14 0.30 -41.85
CA ALA A 7 -29.48 -0.21 -40.53
C ALA A 7 -29.00 0.80 -39.47
N ARG A 8 -29.94 1.47 -38.79
CA ARG A 8 -29.66 2.24 -37.57
C ARG A 8 -29.30 1.26 -36.46
N ILE A 9 -28.04 1.28 -36.03
CA ILE A 9 -27.62 0.68 -34.76
C ILE A 9 -28.08 1.63 -33.65
N ASN A 10 -29.22 1.32 -33.04
CA ASN A 10 -29.58 1.88 -31.73
C ASN A 10 -28.68 1.21 -30.68
N GLY A 11 -27.47 1.73 -30.54
CA GLY A 11 -26.59 1.38 -29.42
C GLY A 11 -27.03 2.16 -28.19
N GLU A 12 -28.03 1.64 -27.47
CA GLU A 12 -28.15 1.97 -26.05
C GLU A 12 -26.92 1.36 -25.36
N PHE A 13 -25.95 2.21 -25.03
CA PHE A 13 -24.90 1.83 -24.09
C PHE A 13 -25.58 1.53 -22.75
N PRO A 14 -25.44 0.32 -22.18
CA PRO A 14 -25.93 0.07 -20.83
C PRO A 14 -25.16 0.99 -19.89
N ALA A 15 -25.90 1.96 -19.35
CA ALA A 15 -25.39 2.98 -18.49
C ALA A 15 -25.03 2.40 -17.11
N THR A 16 -24.00 3.02 -16.52
CA THR A 16 -23.71 3.09 -15.08
C THR A 16 -23.25 1.79 -14.40
N GLY A 17 -21.97 1.44 -14.56
CA GLY A 17 -21.23 0.88 -13.43
C GLY A 17 -21.17 1.98 -12.36
N ARG A 18 -21.84 1.78 -11.23
CA ARG A 18 -21.79 2.71 -10.10
C ARG A 18 -20.45 2.50 -9.41
N PHE A 19 -19.46 3.32 -9.74
CA PHE A 19 -18.24 3.39 -8.93
C PHE A 19 -18.64 3.71 -7.49
N ALA A 20 -18.10 2.95 -6.53
CA ALA A 20 -18.28 3.23 -5.12
C ALA A 20 -17.72 4.63 -4.84
N LEU A 21 -18.61 5.57 -4.52
CA LEU A 21 -18.22 6.93 -4.18
C LEU A 21 -17.86 6.93 -2.69
N SER A 22 -16.70 7.51 -2.36
CA SER A 22 -16.25 7.67 -0.97
C SER A 22 -15.99 9.13 -0.69
N ALA A 23 -16.24 9.53 0.56
CA ALA A 23 -15.95 10.87 1.06
C ALA A 23 -14.99 10.76 2.24
N ILE A 24 -14.00 11.65 2.29
CA ILE A 24 -12.99 11.73 3.35
C ILE A 24 -13.11 13.10 4.01
N ALA A 25 -13.19 13.14 5.33
CA ALA A 25 -13.15 14.36 6.11
C ALA A 25 -12.04 14.24 7.17
N ALA A 26 -11.18 15.25 7.28
CA ALA A 26 -10.11 15.26 8.27
C ALA A 26 -9.96 16.67 8.86
N VAL A 27 -9.63 16.72 10.15
CA VAL A 27 -9.21 17.93 10.85
C VAL A 27 -7.79 17.69 11.33
N ALA A 28 -6.89 18.58 10.95
CA ALA A 28 -5.51 18.59 11.43
C ALA A 28 -5.33 19.81 12.36
N MET A 29 -4.69 19.58 13.50
CA MET A 29 -4.19 20.61 14.39
C MET A 29 -2.68 20.51 14.41
N THR A 30 -2.02 21.55 13.93
CA THR A 30 -0.60 21.75 14.17
C THR A 30 -0.45 22.47 15.50
N THR A 31 0.28 21.89 16.45
CA THR A 31 0.66 22.59 17.68
C THR A 31 1.89 23.45 17.41
N GLN A 32 2.05 24.55 18.15
CA GLN A 32 3.26 25.39 18.08
C GLN A 32 4.51 24.53 18.26
N ALA A 33 5.53 24.79 17.44
CA ALA A 33 6.85 24.19 17.59
C ALA A 33 7.35 24.41 19.03
N VAL A 34 7.83 23.36 19.68
CA VAL A 34 8.51 23.50 20.97
C VAL A 34 9.99 23.67 20.67
N GLU A 35 10.46 24.92 20.75
CA GLU A 35 11.88 25.25 20.64
C GLU A 35 12.59 24.98 21.96
N PHE A 36 13.80 24.44 21.90
CA PHE A 36 14.66 24.21 23.06
C PHE A 36 16.11 24.54 22.74
N GLU A 37 16.80 25.11 23.72
CA GLU A 37 18.17 25.56 23.56
C GLU A 37 18.95 25.38 24.87
N ASN A 38 20.19 24.88 24.78
CA ASN A 38 21.16 24.89 25.86
C ASN A 38 22.60 25.09 25.33
N ASP A 39 23.62 24.90 26.17
CA ASP A 39 25.03 25.08 25.81
C ASP A 39 25.58 24.03 24.81
N VAL A 40 24.82 22.97 24.52
CA VAL A 40 25.25 21.83 23.71
C VAL A 40 24.42 21.71 22.43
N ILE A 41 23.11 21.90 22.53
CA ILE A 41 22.17 21.73 21.43
C ILE A 41 21.16 22.87 21.35
N GLU A 42 20.65 23.09 20.15
CA GLU A 42 19.48 23.89 19.83
C GLU A 42 18.57 23.04 18.94
N GLY A 43 17.27 23.28 18.96
CA GLY A 43 16.36 22.53 18.11
C GLY A 43 14.89 22.81 18.36
N ASN A 44 14.06 22.14 17.57
CA ASN A 44 12.61 22.24 17.60
C ASN A 44 11.98 20.87 17.51
N LEU A 45 10.85 20.73 18.20
CA LEU A 45 9.93 19.62 18.06
C LEU A 45 8.61 20.14 17.49
N ASP A 46 8.34 19.80 16.25
CA ASP A 46 7.06 20.04 15.59
C ASP A 46 6.15 18.84 15.77
N THR A 47 4.87 19.10 16.04
CA THR A 47 3.88 18.05 16.25
C THR A 47 2.61 18.37 15.49
N THR A 48 2.20 17.44 14.65
CA THR A 48 0.92 17.46 13.92
C THR A 48 0.04 16.35 14.46
N LEU A 49 -1.12 16.73 14.99
CA LEU A 49 -2.15 15.78 15.39
C LEU A 49 -3.31 15.89 14.41
N SER A 50 -3.82 14.77 13.93
CA SER A 50 -4.99 14.75 13.04
C SER A 50 -6.01 13.72 13.48
N TYR A 51 -7.28 14.08 13.28
CA TYR A 51 -8.39 13.16 13.41
C TYR A 51 -9.23 13.20 12.14
N GLY A 52 -9.55 12.06 11.57
CA GLY A 52 -10.28 12.00 10.31
C GLY A 52 -11.10 10.73 10.15
N ALA A 53 -12.06 10.78 9.25
CA ALA A 53 -13.00 9.71 8.98
C ALA A 53 -13.25 9.57 7.47
N SER A 54 -13.46 8.33 7.03
CA SER A 54 -13.85 8.03 5.65
C SER A 54 -15.15 7.25 5.60
N LEU A 55 -16.02 7.65 4.69
CA LEU A 55 -17.35 7.08 4.52
C LEU A 55 -17.54 6.54 3.10
N ARG A 56 -18.08 5.32 3.02
CA ARG A 56 -18.64 4.71 1.81
C ARG A 56 -20.07 5.21 1.66
N THR A 57 -20.39 5.88 0.55
CA THR A 57 -21.70 6.55 0.40
C THR A 57 -22.78 5.68 -0.26
N SER A 58 -22.42 4.50 -0.73
CA SER A 58 -23.33 3.60 -1.44
C SER A 58 -22.95 2.15 -1.23
N ASP A 59 -23.95 1.26 -1.27
CA ASP A 59 -23.75 -0.17 -1.15
C ASP A 59 -22.87 -0.73 -2.29
N ALA A 60 -22.35 -1.93 -2.08
CA ALA A 60 -21.56 -2.63 -3.08
C ALA A 60 -22.38 -2.96 -4.34
N ASP A 61 -21.80 -2.68 -5.50
CA ASP A 61 -22.35 -3.15 -6.77
C ASP A 61 -22.22 -4.68 -6.82
N PRO A 62 -23.31 -5.45 -7.05
CA PRO A 62 -23.25 -6.89 -7.21
C PRO A 62 -22.25 -7.35 -8.27
N GLY A 63 -21.94 -6.53 -9.27
CA GLY A 63 -20.90 -6.79 -10.28
C GLY A 63 -19.47 -6.83 -9.75
N ASN A 64 -19.24 -6.35 -8.52
CA ASN A 64 -17.96 -6.43 -7.83
C ASN A 64 -17.89 -7.61 -6.86
N ILE A 65 -19.01 -8.29 -6.60
CA ILE A 65 -19.11 -9.45 -5.71
C ILE A 65 -19.17 -10.73 -6.53
N GLY A 66 -18.40 -11.75 -6.14
CA GLY A 66 -18.39 -13.04 -6.81
C GLY A 66 -19.76 -13.73 -6.77
N MET A 67 -20.09 -14.51 -7.80
CA MET A 67 -21.34 -15.28 -7.87
C MET A 67 -21.51 -16.24 -6.68
N ALA A 68 -20.41 -16.82 -6.19
CA ALA A 68 -20.42 -17.68 -5.01
C ALA A 68 -20.81 -16.93 -3.72
N ASN A 69 -20.61 -15.61 -3.69
CA ASN A 69 -20.93 -14.72 -2.58
C ASN A 69 -22.25 -13.94 -2.80
N GLY A 70 -23.06 -14.34 -3.80
CA GLY A 70 -24.36 -13.74 -4.09
C GLY A 70 -24.35 -12.55 -5.06
N GLY A 71 -23.19 -12.23 -5.65
CA GLY A 71 -23.06 -11.21 -6.68
C GLY A 71 -23.19 -11.74 -8.11
N THR A 72 -22.65 -11.00 -9.08
CA THR A 72 -22.67 -11.33 -10.51
C THR A 72 -21.26 -11.41 -11.13
N ARG A 73 -20.21 -11.15 -10.35
CA ARG A 73 -18.83 -11.24 -10.81
C ARG A 73 -18.40 -12.70 -10.93
N TYR A 74 -17.62 -13.01 -11.97
CA TYR A 74 -17.03 -14.35 -12.07
C TYR A 74 -16.02 -14.60 -10.94
N SER A 75 -15.14 -13.68 -10.57
CA SER A 75 -14.13 -13.94 -9.52
C SER A 75 -14.57 -13.55 -8.12
N VAL A 76 -14.19 -14.36 -7.11
CA VAL A 76 -14.23 -13.98 -5.68
C VAL A 76 -12.91 -13.37 -5.17
N ASN A 77 -11.80 -13.49 -5.91
CA ASN A 77 -10.46 -13.02 -5.46
C ASN A 77 -10.26 -11.50 -5.33
N GLY A 78 -11.32 -10.72 -5.26
CA GLY A 78 -11.22 -9.27 -5.06
C GLY A 78 -12.58 -8.71 -4.67
N ASP A 79 -13.33 -9.45 -3.85
CA ASP A 79 -14.62 -9.03 -3.34
C ASP A 79 -14.65 -8.86 -1.82
N ASP A 80 -13.62 -9.28 -1.07
CA ASP A 80 -13.57 -9.13 0.40
C ASP A 80 -13.73 -7.67 0.83
N ALA A 81 -13.12 -6.71 0.13
CA ALA A 81 -13.31 -5.28 0.42
C ALA A 81 -14.78 -4.83 0.29
N ASN A 82 -15.55 -5.45 -0.60
CA ASN A 82 -16.98 -5.15 -0.75
C ASN A 82 -17.85 -5.91 0.26
N LEU A 83 -17.39 -7.07 0.73
CA LEU A 83 -18.09 -7.89 1.73
C LEU A 83 -17.83 -7.42 3.16
N ASN A 84 -16.65 -6.86 3.42
CA ASN A 84 -16.22 -6.44 4.75
C ASN A 84 -16.75 -5.07 5.17
N TYR A 85 -17.15 -4.22 4.20
CA TYR A 85 -17.58 -2.85 4.46
C TYR A 85 -18.88 -2.51 3.75
N ASP A 86 -19.93 -2.28 4.51
CA ASP A 86 -21.20 -1.74 4.00
C ASP A 86 -21.12 -0.22 3.75
N SER A 87 -22.22 0.36 3.28
CA SER A 87 -22.35 1.82 3.27
C SER A 87 -22.26 2.37 4.70
N GLY A 88 -21.54 3.48 4.86
CA GLY A 88 -21.23 4.06 6.17
C GLY A 88 -19.74 4.25 6.40
N LEU A 89 -19.36 4.36 7.67
CA LEU A 89 -17.99 4.61 8.10
C LEU A 89 -17.13 3.36 7.88
N PHE A 90 -16.01 3.48 7.19
CA PHE A 90 -15.05 2.37 7.00
C PHE A 90 -13.66 2.68 7.59
N SER A 91 -13.42 3.93 7.98
CA SER A 91 -12.16 4.36 8.59
C SER A 91 -12.41 5.53 9.53
N ASN A 92 -11.81 5.49 10.71
CA ASN A 92 -11.89 6.53 11.73
C ASN A 92 -10.56 6.62 12.48
N VAL A 93 -9.74 7.60 12.12
CA VAL A 93 -8.32 7.62 12.47
C VAL A 93 -7.98 8.77 13.40
N ALA A 94 -7.26 8.46 14.46
CA ALA A 94 -6.42 9.41 15.19
C ALA A 94 -4.95 9.17 14.84
N LYS A 95 -4.22 10.23 14.47
CA LYS A 95 -2.81 10.16 14.05
C LYS A 95 -2.00 11.27 14.70
N GLY A 96 -0.74 10.97 15.01
CA GLY A 96 0.27 11.94 15.41
C GLY A 96 1.54 11.78 14.58
N THR A 97 2.11 12.90 14.16
CA THR A 97 3.41 12.97 13.48
C THR A 97 4.28 13.99 14.21
N HIS A 98 5.54 13.63 14.43
CA HIS A 98 6.52 14.41 15.17
C HIS A 98 7.78 14.58 14.35
N ASP A 99 8.22 15.82 14.17
CA ASP A 99 9.48 16.17 13.52
C ASP A 99 10.39 16.80 14.57
N LEU A 100 11.55 16.19 14.79
CA LEU A 100 12.57 16.66 15.72
C LEU A 100 13.81 17.05 14.92
N GLU A 101 14.21 18.30 15.04
CA GLU A 101 15.45 18.83 14.51
C GLU A 101 16.36 19.26 15.66
N VAL A 102 17.64 18.87 15.59
CA VAL A 102 18.64 19.14 16.61
C VAL A 102 19.95 19.57 15.96
N ASP A 103 20.39 20.78 16.26
CA ASP A 103 21.68 21.33 15.88
C ASP A 103 22.69 21.18 17.01
N PHE A 104 23.89 20.69 16.69
CA PHE A 104 24.96 20.48 17.66
C PHE A 104 25.93 21.67 17.70
N LYS A 105 25.76 22.56 18.68
CA LYS A 105 26.57 23.79 18.83
C LYS A 105 28.07 23.54 18.89
N LYS A 106 28.49 22.42 19.49
CA LYS A 106 29.92 22.04 19.63
C LYS A 106 30.50 21.34 18.42
N LEU A 107 29.66 20.73 17.58
CA LEU A 107 30.13 20.00 16.41
C LEU A 107 30.18 20.87 15.16
N GLN A 108 29.60 22.08 15.20
CA GLN A 108 29.50 23.09 14.14
C GLN A 108 29.02 22.51 12.81
N ASP A 109 27.92 23.05 12.29
CA ASP A 109 27.40 22.66 10.97
C ASP A 109 26.89 21.20 10.87
N VAL A 110 26.71 20.52 12.01
CA VAL A 110 26.12 19.17 12.10
C VAL A 110 24.74 19.25 12.74
N SER A 111 23.74 18.63 12.10
CA SER A 111 22.38 18.52 12.59
C SER A 111 21.85 17.09 12.52
N LEU A 112 20.86 16.77 13.35
CA LEU A 112 20.11 15.53 13.37
C LEU A 112 18.65 15.84 13.08
N PHE A 113 18.06 15.10 12.14
CA PHE A 113 16.64 15.12 11.88
C PHE A 113 16.02 13.76 12.14
N LEU A 114 14.92 13.74 12.91
CA LEU A 114 14.11 12.55 13.15
C LEU A 114 12.64 12.87 12.85
N ARG A 115 11.95 11.99 12.14
CA ARG A 115 10.50 12.05 11.94
C ARG A 115 9.85 10.74 12.31
N GLY A 116 8.90 10.78 13.25
CA GLY A 116 8.10 9.63 13.65
C GLY A 116 6.61 9.88 13.41
N THR A 117 5.89 8.84 13.02
CA THR A 117 4.42 8.89 12.90
C THR A 117 3.79 7.67 13.55
N TYR A 118 2.58 7.83 14.07
CA TYR A 118 1.74 6.74 14.54
C TYR A 118 0.28 7.05 14.29
N PHE A 119 -0.52 6.01 14.08
CA PHE A 119 -1.96 6.16 13.94
C PHE A 119 -2.72 4.98 14.52
N VAL A 120 -3.98 5.21 14.80
CA VAL A 120 -4.97 4.18 15.12
C VAL A 120 -6.26 4.47 14.39
N ASP A 121 -6.75 3.49 13.64
CA ASP A 121 -8.04 3.47 12.98
C ASP A 121 -9.02 2.61 13.79
N PHE A 122 -9.93 3.29 14.48
CA PHE A 122 -10.91 2.68 15.37
C PHE A 122 -11.90 1.75 14.67
N GLU A 123 -12.12 1.89 13.36
CA GLU A 123 -12.99 0.98 12.60
C GLU A 123 -12.23 -0.30 12.24
N ASN A 124 -10.99 -0.17 11.78
CA ASN A 124 -10.19 -1.30 11.31
C ASN A 124 -9.64 -2.18 12.45
N ILE A 125 -9.40 -1.63 13.66
CA ILE A 125 -8.89 -2.40 14.81
C ILE A 125 -9.97 -3.08 15.66
N ARG A 126 -11.26 -2.96 15.30
CA ARG A 126 -12.34 -3.55 16.09
C ARG A 126 -12.12 -5.05 16.31
N GLY A 127 -12.59 -5.54 17.45
CA GLY A 127 -12.47 -6.96 17.79
C GLY A 127 -13.17 -7.89 16.78
N ASP A 128 -14.28 -7.42 16.20
CA ASP A 128 -15.07 -8.10 15.18
C ASP A 128 -14.67 -7.73 13.74
N SER A 129 -13.62 -6.91 13.55
CA SER A 129 -13.12 -6.60 12.21
C SER A 129 -12.67 -7.89 11.50
N PRO A 130 -13.10 -8.10 10.24
CA PRO A 130 -12.80 -9.31 9.45
C PRO A 130 -11.33 -9.37 8.98
N LEU A 131 -10.56 -8.31 9.21
CA LEU A 131 -9.17 -8.21 8.83
C LEU A 131 -8.29 -9.17 9.64
N SER A 132 -7.32 -9.78 8.97
CA SER A 132 -6.26 -10.55 9.64
C SER A 132 -5.40 -9.65 10.54
N ASP A 133 -4.70 -10.22 11.51
CA ASP A 133 -3.77 -9.47 12.36
C ASP A 133 -2.65 -8.77 11.57
N LYS A 134 -2.27 -9.30 10.39
CA LYS A 134 -1.34 -8.64 9.48
C LYS A 134 -1.96 -7.38 8.88
N ALA A 135 -3.16 -7.50 8.31
CA ALA A 135 -3.90 -6.37 7.75
C ALA A 135 -4.21 -5.29 8.82
N LYS A 136 -4.58 -5.69 10.04
CA LYS A 136 -4.83 -4.77 11.16
C LYS A 136 -3.60 -3.97 11.57
N ARG A 137 -2.37 -4.47 11.35
CA ARG A 137 -1.16 -3.66 11.58
C ARG A 137 -1.03 -2.58 10.53
N GLU A 138 -1.27 -2.89 9.27
CA GLU A 138 -1.07 -1.93 8.18
C GLU A 138 -2.15 -0.85 8.07
N VAL A 139 -3.44 -1.19 8.29
CA VAL A 139 -4.55 -0.21 8.14
C VAL A 139 -5.30 0.07 9.44
N GLY A 140 -4.99 -0.68 10.50
CA GLY A 140 -5.63 -0.52 11.80
C GLY A 140 -4.78 0.27 12.79
N ARG A 141 -3.52 -0.08 12.98
CA ARG A 141 -2.63 0.65 13.88
C ARG A 141 -1.18 0.34 13.58
N ASP A 142 -0.43 1.39 13.30
CA ASP A 142 1.01 1.32 13.09
C ASP A 142 1.76 2.49 13.75
N MET A 143 3.06 2.31 13.92
CA MET A 143 4.01 3.33 14.35
C MET A 143 5.33 3.14 13.61
N GLU A 144 5.78 4.18 12.93
CA GLU A 144 6.98 4.14 12.09
C GLU A 144 7.89 5.34 12.34
N LEU A 145 9.19 5.08 12.38
CA LEU A 145 10.22 6.11 12.23
C LEU A 145 10.46 6.29 10.73
N LEU A 146 9.95 7.39 10.19
CA LEU A 146 10.07 7.74 8.78
C LEU A 146 11.51 8.17 8.51
N ASP A 147 11.85 9.42 8.79
CA ASP A 147 13.18 9.97 8.48
C ASP A 147 14.07 9.90 9.72
N ALA A 148 15.33 9.53 9.51
CA ALA A 148 16.36 9.57 10.53
C ALA A 148 17.72 9.74 9.85
N TYR A 149 18.23 10.97 9.82
CA TYR A 149 19.49 11.27 9.18
C TYR A 149 20.28 12.34 9.92
N ILE A 150 21.60 12.30 9.74
CA ILE A 150 22.51 13.37 10.13
C ILE A 150 22.80 14.19 8.89
N SER A 151 22.74 15.51 9.02
CA SER A 151 23.21 16.47 8.03
C SER A 151 24.53 17.06 8.47
N TYR A 152 25.43 17.31 7.52
CA TYR A 152 26.67 18.04 7.75
C TYR A 152 26.89 19.04 6.62
N ASP A 153 26.88 20.32 6.97
CA ASP A 153 27.22 21.42 6.08
C ASP A 153 28.74 21.64 6.14
N LEU A 154 29.44 21.30 5.07
CA LEU A 154 30.89 21.40 5.02
C LEU A 154 31.30 22.87 4.88
N PRO A 155 32.19 23.37 5.77
CA PRO A 155 32.68 24.74 5.71
C PRO A 155 33.76 24.88 4.63
N THR A 156 33.36 24.67 3.37
CA THR A 156 34.20 24.84 2.19
C THR A 156 33.88 26.16 1.48
N SER A 157 34.77 26.63 0.60
CA SER A 157 34.54 27.84 -0.21
C SER A 157 33.34 27.72 -1.15
N ILE A 158 32.89 26.49 -1.41
CA ILE A 158 31.70 26.16 -2.15
C ILE A 158 30.77 25.47 -1.15
N PRO A 159 29.55 25.98 -0.88
CA PRO A 159 28.63 25.35 0.06
C PRO A 159 28.34 23.90 -0.36
N MET A 160 28.55 22.96 0.57
CA MET A 160 28.32 21.54 0.35
C MET A 160 27.60 20.93 1.54
N ASN A 161 26.50 20.25 1.27
CA ASN A 161 25.70 19.56 2.27
C ASN A 161 25.81 18.04 2.05
N ILE A 162 26.05 17.30 3.13
CA ILE A 162 26.08 15.84 3.12
C ILE A 162 25.04 15.33 4.12
N ARG A 163 24.14 14.45 3.66
CA ARG A 163 23.18 13.76 4.54
C ARG A 163 23.40 12.27 4.50
N LEU A 164 23.38 11.64 5.67
CA LEU A 164 23.52 10.20 5.83
C LEU A 164 22.43 9.67 6.75
N GLY A 165 21.65 8.71 6.25
CA GLY A 165 20.61 8.03 7.02
C GLY A 165 19.40 7.66 6.18
N ASN A 166 18.31 7.33 6.88
CA ASN A 166 17.02 7.08 6.24
C ASN A 166 16.38 8.41 5.91
N GLN A 167 16.14 8.66 4.63
CA GLN A 167 15.56 9.94 4.20
C GLN A 167 14.75 9.80 2.92
N VAL A 168 13.78 10.69 2.76
CA VAL A 168 13.18 10.98 1.46
C VAL A 168 14.08 11.96 0.68
N LEU A 169 14.52 11.54 -0.50
CA LEU A 169 15.33 12.36 -1.41
C LEU A 169 14.45 12.81 -2.58
N SER A 170 14.27 14.13 -2.73
CA SER A 170 13.75 14.71 -3.96
C SER A 170 14.93 15.01 -4.87
N TRP A 171 15.10 14.25 -5.95
CA TRP A 171 16.21 14.43 -6.89
C TRP A 171 15.67 14.80 -8.27
N GLY A 172 15.82 16.08 -8.64
CA GLY A 172 15.40 16.62 -9.94
C GLY A 172 13.90 16.50 -10.19
N GLU A 173 13.17 17.60 -10.10
CA GLU A 173 11.71 17.56 -10.31
C GLU A 173 11.36 17.37 -11.80
N SER A 174 10.53 16.35 -12.08
CA SER A 174 9.41 16.52 -13.00
C SER A 174 8.17 15.98 -12.33
N THR A 175 7.29 16.90 -11.91
CA THR A 175 5.97 16.66 -11.32
C THR A 175 4.99 15.99 -12.31
N PHE A 176 5.40 15.73 -13.55
CA PHE A 176 4.53 15.28 -14.65
C PHE A 176 4.77 13.84 -15.13
N ILE A 177 5.89 13.20 -14.76
CA ILE A 177 6.21 11.82 -15.18
C ILE A 177 6.37 10.94 -13.95
N GLN A 178 5.31 10.20 -13.61
CA GLN A 178 5.42 8.98 -12.80
C GLN A 178 6.40 8.06 -13.55
N ASN A 179 7.55 7.70 -12.94
CA ASN A 179 8.70 6.93 -13.47
C ASN A 179 10.00 7.71 -13.73
N GLY A 180 10.16 8.91 -13.18
CA GLY A 180 11.47 9.57 -13.10
C GLY A 180 12.42 8.90 -12.09
N ILE A 181 13.58 9.50 -11.88
CA ILE A 181 14.56 9.06 -10.88
C ILE A 181 14.02 9.14 -9.43
N ASN A 182 12.96 9.92 -9.17
CA ASN A 182 12.27 9.96 -7.86
C ASN A 182 11.61 8.64 -7.43
N VAL A 183 11.72 7.55 -8.21
CA VAL A 183 11.34 6.18 -7.82
C VAL A 183 12.26 5.61 -6.71
N ILE A 184 13.33 6.34 -6.32
CA ILE A 184 14.23 5.96 -5.23
C ILE A 184 13.48 5.75 -3.90
N ASN A 185 12.47 6.59 -3.62
CA ASN A 185 11.60 6.44 -2.46
C ASN A 185 10.29 5.76 -2.87
N PRO A 186 10.07 4.49 -2.47
CA PRO A 186 8.82 3.78 -2.77
C PRO A 186 7.62 4.50 -2.16
N ILE A 187 6.47 4.34 -2.80
CA ILE A 187 5.20 4.87 -2.29
C ILE A 187 4.56 3.86 -1.36
N ASP A 188 4.03 4.34 -0.24
CA ASP A 188 3.12 3.59 0.63
C ASP A 188 1.69 4.02 0.33
N VAL A 189 0.95 3.20 -0.42
CA VAL A 189 -0.42 3.58 -0.83
C VAL A 189 -1.41 3.47 0.32
N THR A 190 -1.09 2.68 1.36
CA THR A 190 -1.95 2.54 2.54
C THR A 190 -1.96 3.86 3.31
N LYS A 191 -0.78 4.46 3.51
CA LYS A 191 -0.62 5.75 4.16
C LYS A 191 -1.31 6.88 3.42
N PHE A 192 -1.26 6.89 2.09
CA PHE A 192 -1.96 7.90 1.27
C PHE A 192 -3.49 7.90 1.46
N ARG A 193 -4.05 6.78 1.93
CA ARG A 193 -5.51 6.59 2.07
C ARG A 193 -6.00 6.79 3.50
N ILE A 194 -5.08 6.99 4.44
CA ILE A 194 -5.40 7.33 5.82
C ILE A 194 -5.91 8.78 5.88
N PRO A 195 -7.09 9.05 6.46
CA PRO A 195 -7.57 10.41 6.68
C PRO A 195 -6.54 11.27 7.43
N GLY A 196 -6.21 12.42 6.85
CA GLY A 196 -5.22 13.34 7.42
C GLY A 196 -3.76 12.99 7.08
N SER A 197 -3.50 12.02 6.20
CA SER A 197 -2.16 11.69 5.70
C SER A 197 -1.50 12.87 4.98
N GLU A 198 -0.20 13.03 5.17
CA GLU A 198 0.59 14.03 4.45
C GLU A 198 1.40 13.37 3.33
N LEU A 199 1.71 14.11 2.25
CA LEU A 199 2.50 13.57 1.14
C LEU A 199 3.88 13.05 1.59
N ARG A 200 4.47 13.70 2.59
CA ARG A 200 5.76 13.31 3.19
C ARG A 200 5.72 11.95 3.91
N GLU A 201 4.54 11.48 4.31
CA GLU A 201 4.35 10.18 4.95
C GLU A 201 4.11 9.06 3.92
N ALA A 202 3.66 9.43 2.72
CA ALA A 202 3.38 8.49 1.64
C ALA A 202 4.64 8.00 0.92
N LEU A 203 5.79 8.62 1.17
CA LEU A 203 7.09 8.19 0.63
C LEU A 203 7.88 7.47 1.72
N ARG A 204 8.32 6.25 1.42
CA ARG A 204 9.12 5.41 2.32
C ARG A 204 10.57 5.91 2.33
N PRO A 205 11.11 6.29 3.49
CA PRO A 205 12.51 6.72 3.58
C PRO A 205 13.43 5.52 3.37
N VAL A 206 14.54 5.75 2.65
CA VAL A 206 15.50 4.69 2.33
C VAL A 206 16.88 5.08 2.88
N PRO A 207 17.69 4.11 3.34
CA PRO A 207 19.03 4.39 3.83
C PRO A 207 19.91 4.80 2.65
N LEU A 208 20.34 6.06 2.64
CA LEU A 208 21.19 6.61 1.60
C LEU A 208 22.19 7.64 2.14
N LEU A 209 23.23 7.85 1.35
CA LEU A 209 24.12 9.01 1.44
C LEU A 209 23.74 9.97 0.31
N SER A 210 23.46 11.24 0.60
CA SER A 210 23.25 12.28 -0.41
C SER A 210 24.26 13.40 -0.23
N VAL A 211 24.69 13.99 -1.34
CA VAL A 211 25.60 15.14 -1.40
C VAL A 211 25.00 16.18 -2.32
N SER A 212 24.92 17.42 -1.85
CA SER A 212 24.52 18.59 -2.65
C SER A 212 25.63 19.64 -2.60
N LEU A 213 26.10 20.05 -3.77
CA LEU A 213 27.19 21.01 -3.95
C LEU A 213 26.69 22.20 -4.77
N GLN A 214 26.66 23.38 -4.17
CA GLN A 214 26.25 24.61 -4.85
C GLN A 214 27.44 25.22 -5.61
N ALA A 215 27.74 24.67 -6.79
CA ALA A 215 28.90 25.05 -7.61
C ALA A 215 28.91 26.54 -8.01
N THR A 216 27.74 27.12 -8.26
CA THR A 216 27.53 28.57 -8.44
C THR A 216 26.15 28.96 -7.91
N ASP A 217 25.84 30.25 -7.80
CA ASP A 217 24.51 30.75 -7.37
C ASP A 217 23.32 30.16 -8.16
N ASN A 218 23.58 29.70 -9.40
CA ASN A 218 22.55 29.16 -10.29
C ASN A 218 22.81 27.69 -10.69
N LEU A 219 23.82 27.03 -10.12
CA LEU A 219 24.18 25.65 -10.46
C LEU A 219 24.42 24.84 -9.19
N THR A 220 23.54 23.86 -8.95
CA THR A 220 23.69 22.88 -7.89
C THR A 220 23.93 21.51 -8.52
N LEU A 221 24.96 20.82 -8.03
CA LEU A 221 25.28 19.44 -8.41
C LEU A 221 24.85 18.53 -7.25
N GLU A 222 23.98 17.58 -7.55
CA GLU A 222 23.46 16.63 -6.56
C GLU A 222 23.83 15.21 -6.95
N GLY A 223 24.17 14.41 -5.93
CA GLY A 223 24.44 12.99 -6.08
C GLY A 223 24.05 12.23 -4.83
N PHE A 224 23.80 10.94 -4.99
CA PHE A 224 23.42 10.09 -3.86
C PHE A 224 23.87 8.64 -4.13
N TYR A 225 23.95 7.88 -3.05
CA TYR A 225 24.22 6.45 -3.05
C TYR A 225 23.27 5.76 -2.09
N GLN A 226 22.36 4.94 -2.62
CA GLN A 226 21.38 4.19 -1.84
C GLN A 226 21.97 2.86 -1.39
N PHE A 227 21.93 2.60 -0.08
CA PHE A 227 22.47 1.37 0.51
C PHE A 227 21.49 0.20 0.44
N LYS A 228 20.19 0.50 0.52
CA LYS A 228 19.12 -0.51 0.52
C LYS A 228 17.91 0.00 -0.21
N GLN A 229 17.29 -0.89 -0.98
CA GLN A 229 15.97 -0.69 -1.56
C GLN A 229 14.90 -0.99 -0.50
N GLU A 230 13.85 -0.17 -0.45
CA GLU A 230 12.61 -0.51 0.27
C GLU A 230 11.54 -0.95 -0.74
N GLU A 231 10.58 -1.75 -0.28
CA GLU A 231 9.48 -2.26 -1.09
C GLU A 231 8.30 -1.28 -1.12
N MET A 232 7.47 -1.37 -2.16
CA MET A 232 6.19 -0.66 -2.22
C MET A 232 5.18 -1.39 -1.34
N GLU A 233 4.56 -0.68 -0.41
CA GLU A 233 3.46 -1.21 0.40
C GLU A 233 2.14 -1.03 -0.36
N ILE A 234 1.34 -2.09 -0.44
CA ILE A 234 0.03 -2.11 -1.10
C ILE A 234 -1.07 -2.39 -0.09
N ASP A 235 -2.32 -2.10 -0.44
CA ASP A 235 -3.45 -2.34 0.46
C ASP A 235 -3.51 -3.80 0.91
N PRO A 236 -3.63 -4.05 2.22
CA PRO A 236 -3.73 -5.40 2.72
C PRO A 236 -5.04 -6.04 2.26
N ALA A 237 -5.00 -7.36 2.07
CA ALA A 237 -6.16 -8.14 1.64
C ALA A 237 -7.37 -7.89 2.55
N GLY A 238 -8.54 -7.71 1.94
CA GLY A 238 -9.80 -7.45 2.64
C GLY A 238 -9.99 -6.05 3.22
N SER A 239 -9.00 -5.15 3.13
CA SER A 239 -9.19 -3.72 3.48
C SER A 239 -10.01 -2.97 2.41
N TYR A 240 -10.59 -1.83 2.77
CA TYR A 240 -11.60 -1.14 1.94
C TYR A 240 -11.16 -0.85 0.50
N PHE A 241 -9.90 -0.47 0.30
CA PHE A 241 -9.38 -0.18 -1.03
C PHE A 241 -8.58 -1.34 -1.65
N SER A 242 -8.59 -2.52 -1.02
CA SER A 242 -7.97 -3.70 -1.59
C SER A 242 -8.67 -4.10 -2.89
N THR A 243 -7.88 -4.41 -3.90
CA THR A 243 -8.37 -4.84 -5.21
C THR A 243 -8.26 -6.35 -5.41
N LYS A 244 -7.51 -7.02 -4.51
CA LYS A 244 -7.16 -8.44 -4.59
C LYS A 244 -7.05 -9.03 -3.19
N ASP A 245 -7.66 -10.18 -3.00
CA ASP A 245 -7.76 -10.83 -1.69
C ASP A 245 -6.56 -11.76 -1.40
N PHE A 246 -5.70 -11.94 -2.40
CA PHE A 246 -4.52 -12.81 -2.34
C PHE A 246 -3.18 -12.07 -2.45
N VAL A 247 -3.20 -10.76 -2.72
CA VAL A 247 -2.00 -9.92 -2.88
C VAL A 247 -1.93 -8.95 -1.71
N GLY A 248 -0.73 -8.77 -1.15
CA GLY A 248 -0.49 -7.85 -0.04
C GLY A 248 -0.62 -8.53 1.33
N PRO A 249 -0.37 -7.78 2.41
CA PRO A 249 -0.41 -8.32 3.78
C PRO A 249 -1.77 -8.93 4.11
N GLY A 250 -1.77 -10.12 4.70
CA GLY A 250 -2.99 -10.85 5.07
C GLY A 250 -3.59 -11.73 3.98
N GLY A 251 -3.18 -11.58 2.71
CA GLY A 251 -3.61 -12.45 1.61
C GLY A 251 -2.97 -13.84 1.71
N GLN A 252 -3.78 -14.90 1.54
CA GLN A 252 -3.30 -16.28 1.76
C GLN A 252 -3.52 -17.20 0.54
N TYR A 253 -4.64 -17.06 -0.16
CA TYR A 253 -5.05 -18.01 -1.18
C TYR A 253 -5.68 -17.31 -2.38
N ALA A 254 -5.35 -17.77 -3.59
CA ALA A 254 -6.04 -17.37 -4.82
C ALA A 254 -7.01 -18.47 -5.26
N MET A 255 -8.30 -18.15 -5.35
CA MET A 255 -9.36 -19.03 -5.84
C MET A 255 -9.39 -19.07 -7.37
N LEU A 256 -8.82 -20.12 -7.96
CA LEU A 256 -8.76 -20.28 -9.41
C LEU A 256 -10.07 -20.78 -10.03
N GLY A 257 -11.05 -21.15 -9.20
CA GLY A 257 -12.37 -21.59 -9.66
C GLY A 257 -13.31 -20.48 -10.13
N PHE A 258 -12.86 -19.21 -10.08
CA PHE A 258 -13.61 -18.01 -10.50
C PHE A 258 -15.12 -18.12 -10.20
N GLY A 259 -15.46 -18.22 -8.92
CA GLY A 259 -16.84 -18.04 -8.43
C GLY A 259 -17.88 -19.03 -8.95
N SER A 260 -17.48 -20.15 -9.55
CA SER A 260 -18.39 -21.22 -9.97
C SER A 260 -19.10 -21.84 -8.76
N THR A 261 -20.44 -21.83 -8.77
CA THR A 261 -21.27 -22.40 -7.71
C THR A 261 -21.07 -23.93 -7.67
N GLY A 262 -20.38 -24.44 -6.64
CA GLY A 262 -20.24 -25.88 -6.40
C GLY A 262 -18.84 -26.41 -6.03
N GLN A 263 -17.91 -25.58 -5.55
CA GLN A 263 -16.60 -26.04 -5.02
C GLN A 263 -16.31 -25.39 -3.65
N PRO A 264 -15.54 -26.07 -2.78
CA PRO A 264 -15.88 -26.20 -1.37
C PRO A 264 -15.39 -25.03 -0.51
N ASN A 265 -16.06 -24.88 0.63
CA ASN A 265 -15.48 -24.30 1.85
C ASN A 265 -14.10 -24.93 2.12
N MET A 266 -13.19 -24.17 2.74
CA MET A 266 -11.78 -24.52 2.99
C MET A 266 -11.57 -25.69 4.00
N GLU A 267 -12.46 -26.68 4.03
CA GLU A 267 -12.48 -27.77 5.02
C GLU A 267 -11.97 -29.12 4.49
N SER A 268 -11.73 -29.25 3.17
CA SER A 268 -11.31 -30.52 2.56
C SER A 268 -10.00 -30.37 1.78
N PHE A 269 -8.90 -30.88 2.34
CA PHE A 269 -7.58 -30.97 1.72
C PHE A 269 -7.22 -32.44 1.41
N MET A 270 -6.59 -32.72 0.27
CA MET A 270 -5.91 -33.98 -0.06
C MET A 270 -4.43 -33.71 -0.29
N ASP A 271 -3.58 -34.72 -0.12
CA ASP A 271 -2.17 -34.61 -0.44
C ASP A 271 -1.96 -34.47 -1.96
N ASN A 272 -0.99 -33.64 -2.36
CA ASN A 272 -0.68 -33.38 -3.77
C ASN A 272 -0.42 -34.70 -4.53
N PRO A 273 -1.22 -35.03 -5.55
CA PRO A 273 -1.07 -36.28 -6.29
C PRO A 273 0.24 -36.35 -7.11
N LEU A 274 0.97 -35.23 -7.25
CA LEU A 274 2.29 -35.15 -7.88
C LEU A 274 3.45 -35.27 -6.88
N TYR A 275 3.18 -35.49 -5.58
CA TYR A 275 4.20 -35.70 -4.55
C TYR A 275 5.19 -36.83 -4.91
N GLY A 276 4.73 -37.89 -5.58
CA GLY A 276 5.61 -38.96 -6.05
C GLY A 276 6.56 -38.57 -7.20
N LEU A 277 6.37 -37.40 -7.82
CA LEU A 277 7.17 -36.91 -8.95
C LEU A 277 8.09 -35.73 -8.56
N LEU A 278 7.84 -35.11 -7.41
CA LEU A 278 8.56 -33.93 -6.91
C LEU A 278 9.11 -34.30 -5.53
N GLU A 279 10.41 -34.54 -5.43
CA GLU A 279 11.06 -34.83 -4.15
C GLU A 279 10.89 -33.63 -3.19
N GLY A 280 10.06 -33.79 -2.15
CA GLY A 280 9.82 -32.78 -1.13
C GLY A 280 8.52 -33.04 -0.36
N GLU A 281 8.37 -32.47 0.83
CA GLU A 281 7.25 -32.67 1.77
C GLU A 281 5.84 -32.53 1.13
N PRO A 282 4.82 -33.30 1.57
CA PRO A 282 3.48 -33.29 0.98
C PRO A 282 2.82 -31.91 1.09
N ALA A 283 2.69 -31.22 -0.03
CA ALA A 283 1.80 -30.06 -0.10
C ALA A 283 0.34 -30.54 -0.01
N ARG A 284 -0.41 -30.07 0.98
CA ARG A 284 -1.86 -30.29 1.08
C ARG A 284 -2.57 -29.38 0.07
N VAL A 285 -3.30 -29.96 -0.87
CA VAL A 285 -4.08 -29.26 -1.90
C VAL A 285 -5.58 -29.41 -1.62
N PRO A 286 -6.41 -28.37 -1.76
CA PRO A 286 -7.85 -28.50 -1.59
C PRO A 286 -8.47 -29.53 -2.54
N THR A 287 -9.44 -30.30 -2.07
CA THR A 287 -10.11 -31.32 -2.89
C THR A 287 -11.12 -30.70 -3.84
N VAL A 288 -10.99 -30.99 -5.13
CA VAL A 288 -12.06 -30.74 -6.10
C VAL A 288 -12.88 -32.02 -6.25
N SER A 289 -14.03 -32.13 -5.59
CA SER A 289 -15.03 -33.14 -5.96
C SER A 289 -15.79 -32.66 -7.20
N ASN A 290 -15.17 -32.78 -8.37
CA ASN A 290 -15.88 -32.59 -9.64
C ASN A 290 -16.27 -33.96 -10.21
N PRO A 291 -17.54 -34.38 -10.16
CA PRO A 291 -18.00 -35.65 -10.74
C PRO A 291 -17.84 -35.72 -12.27
N ARG A 292 -17.39 -34.64 -12.92
CA ARG A 292 -17.02 -34.59 -14.35
C ARG A 292 -15.51 -34.58 -14.60
N PHE A 293 -14.68 -34.87 -13.59
CA PHE A 293 -13.22 -34.99 -13.77
C PHE A 293 -12.90 -36.11 -14.76
N ASN A 294 -12.45 -35.72 -15.97
CA ASN A 294 -11.92 -36.64 -16.96
C ASN A 294 -10.41 -36.38 -17.12
N PRO A 295 -9.54 -37.26 -16.60
CA PRO A 295 -8.09 -37.08 -16.65
C PRO A 295 -7.50 -37.17 -18.07
N ALA A 296 -8.31 -37.48 -19.08
CA ALA A 296 -7.87 -37.58 -20.48
C ALA A 296 -7.96 -36.25 -21.28
N LEU A 297 -8.45 -35.16 -20.68
CA LEU A 297 -8.53 -33.85 -21.36
C LEU A 297 -7.31 -32.96 -21.06
N PRO A 298 -6.83 -32.15 -22.03
CA PRO A 298 -5.71 -31.24 -21.81
C PRO A 298 -6.05 -30.20 -20.73
N PRO A 299 -5.07 -29.75 -19.94
CA PRO A 299 -5.29 -28.79 -18.87
C PRO A 299 -5.84 -27.47 -19.45
N SER A 300 -7.12 -27.19 -19.21
CA SER A 300 -7.70 -25.87 -19.41
C SER A 300 -7.60 -25.06 -18.11
N ALA A 301 -7.61 -23.74 -18.20
CA ALA A 301 -7.51 -22.83 -17.05
C ALA A 301 -8.63 -23.02 -15.99
N ALA A 302 -9.61 -23.88 -16.24
CA ALA A 302 -10.62 -24.34 -15.28
C ALA A 302 -10.10 -25.45 -14.32
N ASN A 303 -8.87 -25.93 -14.49
CA ASN A 303 -8.32 -27.14 -13.86
C ASN A 303 -7.00 -26.92 -13.09
N ALA A 304 -6.68 -25.69 -12.68
CA ALA A 304 -5.46 -25.44 -11.88
C ALA A 304 -5.76 -25.43 -10.37
N PRO A 305 -5.01 -26.17 -9.53
CA PRO A 305 -5.12 -26.09 -8.08
C PRO A 305 -4.62 -24.75 -7.55
N PHE A 306 -5.11 -24.36 -6.38
CA PHE A 306 -4.76 -23.14 -5.65
C PHE A 306 -3.25 -22.93 -5.58
N LEU A 307 -2.79 -21.72 -5.93
CA LEU A 307 -1.41 -21.31 -5.73
C LEU A 307 -1.31 -20.54 -4.40
N PRO A 308 -0.43 -20.94 -3.47
CA PRO A 308 -0.08 -20.09 -2.34
C PRO A 308 0.55 -18.79 -2.86
N SER A 309 0.05 -17.64 -2.39
CA SER A 309 0.46 -16.31 -2.88
C SER A 309 1.90 -15.92 -2.54
N GLY A 310 2.60 -16.71 -1.70
CA GLY A 310 4.01 -16.51 -1.40
C GLY A 310 4.96 -16.66 -2.60
N ALA A 311 4.47 -17.16 -3.74
CA ALA A 311 5.26 -17.32 -4.97
C ALA A 311 5.54 -15.99 -5.71
N ALA A 312 4.94 -14.87 -5.30
CA ALA A 312 5.15 -13.55 -5.89
C ALA A 312 6.11 -12.65 -5.08
N ALA A 313 6.65 -13.12 -3.96
CA ALA A 313 7.71 -12.41 -3.27
C ALA A 313 9.03 -12.64 -4.03
N ILE A 314 9.57 -11.58 -4.64
CA ILE A 314 10.96 -11.57 -5.08
C ILE A 314 11.80 -11.86 -3.81
N PRO A 315 12.70 -12.86 -3.83
CA PRO A 315 13.45 -13.23 -2.64
C PRO A 315 14.23 -12.04 -2.09
N ARG A 316 14.17 -11.87 -0.77
CA ARG A 316 15.00 -10.93 -0.01
C ARG A 316 16.47 -11.27 -0.26
N GLY A 317 17.18 -10.39 -0.97
CA GLY A 317 18.63 -10.37 -1.08
C GLY A 317 19.20 -9.30 -0.17
#